data_AF-A0A2E9MGL1-F1
#
_entry.id   AF-A0A2E9MGL1-F1
#
_cell.length_a   1.000
_cell.length_b   1.000
_cell.length_c   1.000
_cell.angle_alpha   90.00
_cell.angle_beta   90.00
_cell.angle_gamma   90.00
#
_symmetry.space_group_name_H-M   'P 1'
#
loop_
_entity.id
_entity.type
_entity.pdbx_description
1 polymer ?
#
loop_
_entity_poly.entity_id
_entity_poly.type
_entity_poly.pdbx_seq_one_letter_code
_entity_poly.pdbx_strand_id
1 'polypeptide(L)' 'MGPPRWGPLRFRVQEGFDGSAGVNLDDFFLFADAFGTQDTRFDLNGDGSVNFPDFFLFADFFGLAVQISP' A
#
# COMPACT_ATOMS: atom_id res chain seq x y z
N MET A 1 -15.50 28.37 21.55
CA MET A 1 -15.49 26.93 21.19
C MET A 1 -15.58 26.86 19.67
N GLY A 2 -14.47 26.51 19.00
CA GLY A 2 -14.46 26.32 17.55
C GLY A 2 -14.87 24.87 17.20
N PRO A 3 -15.41 24.62 16.00
CA PRO A 3 -15.67 23.27 15.54
C PRO A 3 -14.36 22.46 15.50
N PRO A 4 -14.42 21.13 15.71
CA PRO A 4 -13.24 20.29 15.67
C PRO A 4 -12.59 20.35 14.29
N ARG A 5 -11.27 20.56 14.25
CA ARG A 5 -10.47 20.58 13.01
C ARG A 5 -10.28 19.16 12.49
N TRP A 6 -11.34 18.55 11.98
CA TRP A 6 -11.21 17.45 11.05
C TRP A 6 -10.86 18.06 9.70
N GLY A 7 -9.56 18.09 9.37
CA GLY A 7 -9.11 18.37 8.01
C GLY A 7 -9.65 17.30 7.04
N PRO A 8 -9.66 17.57 5.72
CA PRO A 8 -10.15 16.61 4.74
C PRO A 8 -9.38 15.31 4.92
N LEU A 9 -10.14 14.22 4.98
CA LEU A 9 -9.72 12.85 5.23
C LEU A 9 -8.47 12.53 4.40
N ARG A 10 -7.29 12.65 5.01
CA ARG A 10 -6.09 12.00 4.46
C ARG A 10 -6.23 10.54 4.80
N PHE A 11 -7.03 9.84 4.00
CA PHE A 11 -6.80 8.43 3.76
C PHE A 11 -5.34 8.35 3.36
N ARG A 12 -4.49 8.01 4.33
CA ARG A 12 -3.12 7.63 4.05
C ARG A 12 -3.29 6.25 3.39
N VAL A 13 -3.57 6.24 2.09
CA VAL A 13 -2.92 5.27 1.21
C VAL A 13 -1.46 5.51 1.54
N GLN A 14 -0.98 4.76 2.51
CA GLN A 14 0.37 4.88 3.01
C GLN A 14 1.18 4.44 1.82
N GLU A 15 1.71 5.47 1.15
CA GLU A 15 2.81 5.54 0.19
C GLU A 15 3.14 4.19 -0.43
N GLY A 16 3.09 4.10 -1.77
CA GLY A 16 3.46 2.88 -2.52
C GLY A 16 4.69 2.21 -1.90
N PHE A 17 4.86 0.91 -2.11
CA PHE A 17 5.97 0.17 -1.50
C PHE A 17 7.36 0.79 -1.84
N ASP A 18 7.42 1.64 -2.87
CA ASP A 18 8.55 2.48 -3.29
C ASP A 18 8.55 3.95 -2.80
N GLY A 19 7.51 4.41 -2.08
CA GLY A 19 7.30 5.79 -1.66
C GLY A 19 6.54 6.67 -2.67
N SER A 20 5.95 6.09 -3.73
CA SER A 20 5.20 6.79 -4.76
C SER A 20 3.73 7.05 -4.40
N ALA A 21 3.09 7.94 -5.17
CA ALA A 21 1.67 8.25 -5.01
C ALA A 21 0.81 7.18 -5.71
N GLY A 22 0.57 6.07 -5.02
CA GLY A 22 -0.30 4.98 -5.47
C GLY A 22 0.46 3.72 -5.87
N VAL A 23 -0.24 2.58 -5.87
CA VAL A 23 0.35 1.28 -6.19
C VAL A 23 0.33 1.06 -7.70
N ASN A 24 1.51 0.87 -8.29
CA ASN A 24 1.73 0.77 -9.72
C ASN A 24 2.62 -0.43 -10.10
N LEU A 25 3.06 -0.49 -11.36
CA LEU A 25 3.84 -1.63 -11.88
C LEU A 25 5.25 -1.72 -11.27
N ASP A 26 5.85 -0.59 -10.87
CA ASP A 26 7.14 -0.59 -10.19
C ASP A 26 7.02 -1.21 -8.79
N ASP A 27 5.93 -0.93 -8.06
CA ASP A 27 5.60 -1.62 -6.80
C ASP A 27 5.42 -3.13 -6.99
N PHE A 28 4.87 -3.54 -8.13
CA PHE A 28 4.71 -4.96 -8.45
C PHE A 28 6.06 -5.66 -8.60
N PHE A 29 7.05 -5.03 -9.24
CA PHE A 29 8.38 -5.62 -9.35
C PHE A 29 9.07 -5.76 -7.99
N LEU A 30 8.91 -4.77 -7.10
CA LEU A 30 9.41 -4.86 -5.73
C LEU A 30 8.74 -5.98 -4.93
N PHE A 31 7.41 -6.13 -5.07
CA PHE A 31 6.68 -7.24 -4.48
C PHE A 31 7.15 -8.60 -5.02
N ALA A 32 7.36 -8.70 -6.34
CA ALA A 32 7.81 -9.92 -6.99
C ALA A 32 9.21 -10.35 -6.52
N ASP A 33 10.12 -9.39 -6.31
CA ASP A 33 11.46 -9.64 -5.77
C ASP A 33 11.40 -10.19 -4.32
N ALA A 34 10.37 -9.83 -3.55
CA ALA A 34 10.16 -10.29 -2.19
C ALA A 34 9.35 -11.60 -2.10
N PHE A 35 8.77 -12.09 -3.19
CA PHE A 35 7.88 -13.25 -3.17
C PHE A 35 8.59 -14.52 -2.70
N GLY A 36 7.97 -15.25 -1.76
CA GLY A 36 8.55 -16.44 -1.13
C GLY A 36 9.56 -16.16 -0.01
N THR A 37 9.72 -14.90 0.39
CA THR A 37 10.59 -14.50 1.51
C THR A 37 9.80 -14.21 2.79
N GLN A 38 10.48 -13.75 3.84
CA GLN A 38 9.90 -13.29 5.11
C GLN A 38 10.04 -11.76 5.26
N ASP A 39 10.15 -11.02 4.15
CA ASP A 39 10.28 -9.56 4.19
C ASP A 39 8.98 -8.93 4.69
N THR A 40 9.01 -8.42 5.92
CA THR A 40 7.84 -7.85 6.61
C THR A 40 7.26 -6.61 5.93
N ARG A 41 7.97 -6.02 4.95
CA ARG A 41 7.42 -4.93 4.13
C ARG A 41 6.36 -5.41 3.16
N PHE A 42 6.42 -6.67 2.72
CA PHE A 42 5.52 -7.26 1.72
C PHE A 42 4.65 -8.39 2.29
N ASP A 43 4.83 -8.75 3.57
CA ASP A 43 3.92 -9.59 4.36
C ASP A 43 2.73 -8.73 4.83
N LEU A 44 1.71 -8.62 3.98
CA LEU A 44 0.56 -7.75 4.16
C LEU A 44 -0.50 -8.36 5.07
N ASN A 45 -0.55 -9.69 5.15
CA ASN A 45 -1.47 -10.40 6.02
C ASN A 45 -0.88 -10.69 7.42
N GLY A 46 0.44 -10.56 7.60
CA GLY A 46 1.16 -10.76 8.86
C GLY A 46 1.39 -12.24 9.22
N ASP A 47 1.36 -13.16 8.25
CA ASP A 47 1.53 -14.60 8.47
C ASP A 47 3.00 -15.05 8.49
N GLY A 48 3.93 -14.12 8.22
CA GLY A 48 5.37 -14.35 8.20
C GLY A 48 5.90 -14.83 6.85
N SER A 49 5.12 -14.82 5.77
CA SER A 49 5.57 -15.22 4.43
C SER A 49 4.95 -14.38 3.34
N VAL A 50 5.76 -13.78 2.47
CA VAL A 50 5.27 -13.06 1.29
C VAL A 50 4.78 -14.07 0.25
N ASN A 51 3.47 -14.18 0.05
CA ASN A 51 2.86 -15.22 -0.77
C ASN A 51 1.57 -14.74 -1.49
N PHE A 52 0.78 -15.69 -2.04
CA PHE A 52 -0.41 -15.35 -2.82
C PHE A 52 -1.50 -14.61 -2.03
N PRO A 53 -1.82 -14.97 -0.77
CA PRO A 53 -2.59 -14.13 0.13
C PRO A 53 -2.19 -12.65 0.13
N ASP A 54 -0.90 -12.33 0.24
CA ASP A 54 -0.43 -10.94 0.18
C ASP A 54 -0.62 -10.33 -1.20
N PHE A 55 -0.42 -11.11 -2.26
CA PHE A 55 -0.64 -10.64 -3.63
C PHE A 55 -2.09 -10.17 -3.86
N PHE A 56 -3.08 -10.86 -3.29
CA PHE A 56 -4.48 -10.41 -3.41
C PHE A 56 -4.72 -9.10 -2.66
N LEU A 57 -4.11 -8.93 -1.48
CA LEU A 57 -4.16 -7.66 -0.74
C LEU A 57 -3.46 -6.54 -1.53
N PHE A 58 -2.30 -6.81 -2.13
CA PHE A 58 -1.61 -5.87 -3.02
C PHE A 58 -2.49 -5.46 -4.21
N ALA A 59 -3.14 -6.44 -4.86
CA ALA A 59 -3.99 -6.21 -6.02
C ALA A 59 -5.23 -5.36 -5.72
N ASP A 60 -5.79 -5.47 -4.50
CA ASP A 60 -6.90 -4.62 -4.06
C ASP A 60 -6.54 -3.12 -4.06
N PHE A 61 -5.25 -2.80 -3.94
CA PHE A 61 -4.75 -1.42 -4.00
C PHE A 61 -4.20 -1.01 -5.38
N PHE A 62 -4.02 -1.96 -6.32
CA PHE A 62 -3.38 -1.70 -7.61
C PHE A 62 -4.21 -0.71 -8.46
N GLY A 63 -3.57 0.36 -8.95
CA GLY A 63 -4.23 1.38 -9.75
C GLY A 63 -5.07 2.39 -8.96
N LEU A 64 -5.13 2.27 -7.62
CA LEU A 64 -5.67 3.33 -6.77
C LEU A 64 -4.65 4.47 -6.70
N ALA A 65 -4.74 5.40 -7.64
CA ALA A 65 -4.07 6.68 -7.52
C ALA A 65 -4.64 7.43 -6.32
N VAL A 66 -3.78 7.89 -5.41
CA VAL A 66 -4.19 8.88 -4.42
C VAL A 66 -4.61 10.13 -5.18
N GLN A 67 -5.91 10.35 -5.33
CA GLN A 67 -6.44 11.65 -5.72
C GLN A 67 -6.07 12.62 -4.60
N ILE A 68 -4.94 13.32 -4.74
CA ILE A 68 -4.63 14.49 -3.94
C ILE A 68 -5.61 15.58 -4.42
N SER A 69 -6.80 15.60 -3.85
CA SER A 69 -7.69 16.75 -4.01
C SER A 69 -7.02 17.99 -3.38
N PRO A 70 -7.00 19.15 -4.07
CA PRO A 70 -6.34 20.37 -3.60
C PRO A 70 -6.91 20.92 -2.28
#